data_AF-A0A970A7E4-F1
#
_entry.id   AF-A0A970A7E4-F1
#
_cell.length_a   1.000
_cell.length_b   1.000
_cell.length_c   1.000
_cell.angle_alpha   90.00
_cell.angle_beta   90.00
_cell.angle_gamma   90.00
#
_symmetry.space_group_name_H-M   'P 1'
#
loop_
_entity.id
_entity.type
_entity.pdbx_description
1 polymer ?
#
loop_
_entity_poly.entity_id
_entity_poly.type
_entity_poly.pdbx_seq_one_letter_code
_entity_poly.pdbx_strand_id
1 'polypeptide(L)'
;MIDSLLPLLLLYYGTAYFSGCFVCFEPLRGLLLWLVINALLLTLYKLFLKKASKRGYFNKAVKISGKAELLAAVSVVLLFVFTKPSELFAVKASNWAEFTDITLSLILYSILIYAVYSIDYAFRRRFFPLTPDNKAVFFREKASGLIIGLPLIILWQLFDSVTASNSGFYGEICSILLSPLFFAAVLIFVPKLLNMAWQTEDLDNGKLVSDLKDLAEKAKAPVRGVKVCKAFGEGVANAAVSGGHRKLRYIYLSSSLIKLLTDEELKAVIAHELGHIRLKHLQSYLFYSVCLTFFSLLLKIYLYINFYGDYMETLAFSLTTGIIFLIVFILSFSYLSRQAERKADEFAFIITDGKDFASALNKISSDYHYNWKYPPWIHLHPLTQDRKKAGNNYENKEGALKKLEYKSYFVFCSFIFFSLISGLLLFHPIKDIKAFSDCLKHVENCDLEAFKTRFASLPPKLQKHKVLYKEILKTSLKENRASAALAAMLELELKPEVFSASEILHHACSPVVAFDFKVMQLALDLFNFGGIHGVPLLNEFLNHIEAPLRQL
;
A
#
# COMPACT_ATOMS: atom_id res chain seq x y z
N MET A 1 11.00 7.92 10.20
CA MET A 1 10.82 7.56 8.78
C MET A 1 9.47 6.90 8.48
N ILE A 2 8.99 5.97 9.31
CA ILE A 2 7.66 5.36 9.10
C ILE A 2 6.53 6.35 9.35
N ASP A 3 6.63 7.16 10.41
CA ASP A 3 5.64 8.22 10.69
C ASP A 3 5.50 9.23 9.55
N SER A 4 6.58 9.49 8.80
CA SER A 4 6.58 10.39 7.64
C SER A 4 6.03 9.76 6.36
N LEU A 5 5.88 8.44 6.29
CA LEU A 5 5.28 7.73 5.15
C LEU A 5 3.81 7.36 5.39
N LEU A 6 3.37 7.29 6.65
CA LEU A 6 2.00 6.95 7.01
C LEU A 6 0.95 7.86 6.34
N PRO A 7 1.10 9.20 6.28
CA PRO A 7 0.15 10.06 5.57
C PRO A 7 0.07 9.73 4.07
N LEU A 8 1.18 9.38 3.44
CA LEU A 8 1.24 9.02 2.02
C LEU A 8 0.58 7.67 1.74
N LEU A 9 0.78 6.68 2.62
CA LEU A 9 0.09 5.40 2.54
C LEU A 9 -1.42 5.58 2.72
N LEU A 10 -1.82 6.39 3.70
CA LEU A 10 -3.22 6.74 3.92
C LEU A 10 -3.83 7.42 2.69
N LEU A 11 -3.12 8.33 2.04
CA LEU A 11 -3.58 8.97 0.81
C LEU A 11 -3.72 7.97 -0.32
N TYR A 12 -2.72 7.12 -0.53
CA TYR A 12 -2.74 6.12 -1.58
C TYR A 12 -3.93 5.17 -1.40
N TYR A 13 -3.99 4.44 -0.28
CA TYR A 13 -5.07 3.48 -0.04
C TYR A 13 -6.43 4.17 0.16
N GLY A 14 -6.46 5.30 0.86
CA GLY A 14 -7.67 6.08 1.09
C GLY A 14 -8.29 6.58 -0.21
N THR A 15 -7.46 7.04 -1.14
CA THR A 15 -7.94 7.55 -2.43
C THR A 15 -8.29 6.40 -3.38
N ALA A 16 -7.38 5.41 -3.54
CA ALA A 16 -7.56 4.29 -4.45
C ALA A 16 -8.87 3.51 -4.19
N TYR A 17 -9.16 3.21 -2.92
CA TYR A 17 -10.26 2.32 -2.56
C TYR A 17 -11.57 3.04 -2.19
N PHE A 18 -11.52 4.32 -1.81
CA PHE A 18 -12.70 5.01 -1.25
C PHE A 18 -13.14 6.23 -2.05
N SER A 19 -12.44 6.61 -3.11
CA SER A 19 -12.80 7.77 -3.94
C SER A 19 -14.21 7.61 -4.54
N GLY A 20 -15.10 8.53 -4.18
CA GLY A 20 -16.49 8.54 -4.63
C GLY A 20 -17.40 7.47 -4.04
N CYS A 21 -17.02 6.77 -2.97
CA CYS A 21 -17.91 5.79 -2.33
C CYS A 21 -19.13 6.42 -1.66
N PHE A 22 -19.05 7.70 -1.26
CA PHE A 22 -20.13 8.42 -0.58
C PHE A 22 -20.30 9.82 -1.16
N VAL A 23 -20.51 9.95 -2.48
CA VAL A 23 -20.66 11.28 -3.09
C VAL A 23 -21.88 12.01 -2.49
N CYS A 24 -21.63 13.03 -1.67
CA CYS A 24 -22.66 13.86 -1.03
C CYS A 24 -22.70 15.27 -1.60
N PHE A 25 -21.64 15.71 -2.27
CA PHE A 25 -21.53 17.06 -2.82
C PHE A 25 -21.06 17.00 -4.28
N GLU A 26 -21.54 17.95 -5.08
CA GLU A 26 -20.96 18.19 -6.41
C GLU A 26 -19.45 18.49 -6.30
N PRO A 27 -18.61 17.99 -7.22
CA PRO A 27 -17.15 18.09 -7.13
C PRO A 27 -16.62 19.50 -6.82
N LEU A 28 -17.13 20.52 -7.51
CA LEU A 28 -16.71 21.92 -7.32
C LEU A 28 -17.11 22.45 -5.94
N ARG A 29 -18.35 22.23 -5.52
CA ARG A 29 -18.86 22.70 -4.22
C ARG A 29 -18.14 22.01 -3.07
N GLY A 30 -17.91 20.72 -3.22
CA GLY A 30 -17.14 19.91 -2.28
C GLY A 30 -15.71 20.41 -2.11
N LEU A 31 -15.01 20.69 -3.22
CA LEU A 31 -13.67 21.28 -3.20
C LEU A 31 -13.64 22.66 -2.52
N LEU A 32 -14.59 23.54 -2.84
CA LEU A 32 -14.68 24.86 -2.21
C LEU A 32 -14.93 24.77 -0.70
N LEU A 33 -15.86 23.90 -0.28
CA LEU A 33 -16.12 23.65 1.14
C LEU A 33 -14.87 23.12 1.85
N TRP A 34 -14.17 22.16 1.24
CA TRP A 34 -12.92 21.62 1.77
C TRP A 34 -11.84 22.69 1.92
N LEU A 35 -11.70 23.61 0.94
CA LEU A 35 -10.77 24.73 1.03
C LEU A 35 -11.09 25.64 2.22
N VAL A 36 -12.37 25.97 2.44
CA VAL A 36 -12.82 26.79 3.58
C VAL A 36 -12.51 26.08 4.91
N ILE A 37 -12.85 24.79 5.03
CA ILE A 37 -12.59 23.99 6.23
C ILE A 37 -11.09 23.95 6.54
N ASN A 38 -10.24 23.66 5.55
CA ASN A 38 -8.79 23.57 5.78
C ASN A 38 -8.18 24.95 6.06
N ALA A 39 -8.67 26.04 5.44
CA ALA A 39 -8.25 27.39 5.79
C ALA A 39 -8.57 27.73 7.27
N LEU A 40 -9.74 27.33 7.75
CA LEU A 40 -10.13 27.47 9.16
C LEU A 40 -9.22 26.62 10.07
N LEU A 41 -9.00 25.35 9.74
CA LEU A 41 -8.15 24.44 10.51
C LEU A 41 -6.69 24.94 10.60
N LEU A 42 -6.12 25.41 9.48
CA LEU A 42 -4.78 26.01 9.44
C LEU A 42 -4.71 27.28 10.29
N THR A 43 -5.76 28.10 10.28
CA THR A 43 -5.84 29.31 11.12
C THR A 43 -5.89 28.94 12.60
N LEU A 44 -6.74 27.99 12.98
CA LEU A 44 -6.83 27.47 14.35
C LEU A 44 -5.50 26.85 14.81
N TYR A 45 -4.83 26.09 13.95
CA TYR A 45 -3.53 25.50 14.21
C TYR A 45 -2.45 26.57 14.44
N LYS A 46 -2.41 27.61 13.59
CA LYS A 46 -1.51 28.77 13.75
C LYS A 46 -1.76 29.51 15.05
N LEU A 47 -3.03 29.74 15.43
CA LEU A 47 -3.40 30.37 16.70
C LEU A 47 -2.99 29.52 17.90
N PHE A 48 -3.20 28.20 17.83
CA PHE A 48 -2.76 27.26 18.84
C PHE A 48 -1.25 27.33 19.06
N LEU A 49 -0.45 27.26 18.00
CA LEU A 49 1.01 27.35 18.09
C LEU A 49 1.49 28.70 18.63
N LYS A 50 0.83 29.81 18.25
CA LYS A 50 1.10 31.14 18.83
C LYS A 50 0.84 31.16 20.34
N LYS A 51 -0.23 30.53 20.82
CA LYS A 51 -0.55 30.42 22.26
C LYS A 51 0.40 29.49 23.00
N ALA A 52 0.76 28.36 22.40
CA ALA A 52 1.73 27.41 22.94
C ALA A 52 3.12 28.06 23.10
N SER A 53 3.53 28.88 22.12
CA SER A 53 4.78 29.64 22.15
C SER A 53 4.84 30.58 23.35
N LYS A 54 3.76 31.33 23.63
CA LYS A 54 3.68 32.22 24.79
C LYS A 54 3.72 31.50 26.14
N ARG A 55 3.28 30.24 26.21
CA ARG A 55 3.21 29.43 27.44
C ARG A 55 4.42 28.52 27.65
N GLY A 56 5.43 28.59 26.78
CA GLY A 56 6.61 27.71 26.86
C GLY A 56 6.33 26.24 26.54
N TYR A 57 5.21 25.92 25.88
CA TYR A 57 4.81 24.53 25.60
C TYR A 57 5.41 23.97 24.30
N PHE A 58 6.73 24.10 24.13
CA PHE A 58 7.43 23.68 22.91
C PHE A 58 7.23 22.18 22.60
N ASN A 59 7.52 21.29 23.55
CA ASN A 59 7.40 19.84 23.35
C ASN A 59 5.97 19.38 23.00
N LYS A 60 4.95 20.04 23.57
CA LYS A 60 3.55 19.75 23.28
C LYS A 60 3.18 20.23 21.87
N ALA A 61 3.67 21.39 21.45
CA ALA A 61 3.47 21.93 20.11
C ALA A 61 4.10 21.03 19.03
N VAL A 62 5.33 20.54 19.26
CA VAL A 62 6.01 19.60 18.36
C VAL A 62 5.22 18.29 18.19
N LYS A 63 4.65 17.74 19.26
CA LYS A 63 3.79 16.54 19.17
C LYS A 63 2.50 16.77 18.36
N ILE A 64 1.97 17.99 18.36
CA ILE A 64 0.75 18.33 17.61
C ILE A 64 1.05 18.55 16.13
N SER A 65 2.26 19.01 15.77
CA SER A 65 2.74 19.08 14.39
C SER A 65 2.58 17.75 13.66
N GLY A 66 3.06 16.63 14.22
CA GLY A 66 2.89 15.32 13.60
C GLY A 66 1.41 14.90 13.41
N LYS A 67 0.51 15.33 14.31
CA LYS A 67 -0.94 15.10 14.14
C LYS A 67 -1.53 15.96 13.03
N ALA A 68 -1.03 17.17 12.83
CA ALA A 68 -1.47 18.06 11.75
C ALA A 68 -1.14 17.45 10.37
N GLU A 69 0.02 16.79 10.23
CA GLU A 69 0.40 16.09 8.99
C GLU A 69 -0.58 14.96 8.65
N LEU A 70 -0.96 14.15 9.65
CA LEU A 70 -1.93 13.07 9.47
C LEU A 70 -3.34 13.62 9.20
N LEU A 71 -3.76 14.67 9.91
CA LEU A 71 -5.06 15.32 9.68
C LEU A 71 -5.17 15.92 8.27
N ALA A 72 -4.08 16.46 7.72
CA ALA A 72 -4.04 16.94 6.35
C ALA A 72 -4.24 15.80 5.33
N ALA A 73 -3.63 14.63 5.56
CA ALA A 73 -3.88 13.46 4.71
C ALA A 73 -5.33 12.95 4.84
N VAL A 74 -5.85 12.85 6.07
CA VAL A 74 -7.25 12.48 6.32
C VAL A 74 -8.21 13.45 5.62
N SER A 75 -7.96 14.77 5.70
CA SER A 75 -8.85 15.75 5.10
C SER A 75 -8.90 15.62 3.57
N VAL A 76 -7.76 15.32 2.93
CA VAL A 76 -7.72 15.03 1.49
C VAL A 76 -8.46 13.73 1.17
N VAL A 77 -8.26 12.65 1.93
CA VAL A 77 -9.01 11.40 1.71
C VAL A 77 -10.52 11.64 1.82
N LEU A 78 -10.98 12.38 2.84
CA LEU A 78 -12.40 12.72 3.00
C LEU A 78 -12.94 13.53 1.81
N LEU A 79 -12.15 14.44 1.24
CA LEU A 79 -12.53 15.15 0.01
C LEU A 79 -12.82 14.15 -1.13
N PHE A 80 -11.93 13.18 -1.36
CA PHE A 80 -12.11 12.18 -2.41
C PHE A 80 -13.30 11.27 -2.13
N VAL A 81 -13.49 10.86 -0.88
CA VAL A 81 -14.63 10.02 -0.46
C VAL A 81 -15.98 10.70 -0.76
N PHE A 82 -16.11 11.98 -0.41
CA PHE A 82 -17.41 12.67 -0.44
C PHE A 82 -17.71 13.45 -1.72
N THR A 83 -16.71 13.73 -2.55
CA THR A 83 -16.84 14.71 -3.64
C THR A 83 -16.22 14.29 -4.97
N LYS A 84 -15.26 13.35 -4.95
CA LYS A 84 -14.51 12.88 -6.13
C LYS A 84 -14.09 14.03 -7.08
N PRO A 85 -13.20 14.94 -6.63
CA PRO A 85 -12.90 16.20 -7.32
C PRO A 85 -12.27 16.01 -8.71
N SER A 86 -11.72 14.83 -9.00
CA SER A 86 -11.18 14.45 -10.30
C SER A 86 -12.21 14.49 -11.43
N GLU A 87 -13.50 14.37 -11.13
CA GLU A 87 -14.56 14.47 -12.14
C GLU A 87 -14.62 15.84 -12.83
N LEU A 88 -14.03 16.88 -12.23
CA LEU A 88 -13.91 18.21 -12.85
C LEU A 88 -13.04 18.20 -14.11
N PHE A 89 -12.15 17.23 -14.25
CA PHE A 89 -11.18 17.16 -15.35
C PHE A 89 -11.62 16.23 -16.49
N ALA A 90 -12.89 15.82 -16.50
CA ALA A 90 -13.52 15.02 -17.56
C ALA A 90 -12.81 13.70 -17.90
N VAL A 91 -12.08 13.10 -16.96
CA VAL A 91 -11.42 11.77 -17.10
C VAL A 91 -12.43 10.63 -16.82
N LYS A 92 -13.68 10.81 -17.26
CA LYS A 92 -14.71 9.79 -17.10
C LYS A 92 -14.46 8.70 -18.15
N ALA A 93 -14.18 7.48 -17.67
CA ALA A 93 -14.00 6.26 -18.46
C ALA A 93 -12.63 6.10 -19.19
N SER A 94 -11.52 6.36 -18.51
CA SER A 94 -10.20 5.86 -18.97
C SER A 94 -9.55 4.99 -17.89
N ASN A 95 -8.65 4.09 -18.30
CA ASN A 95 -7.78 3.29 -17.39
C ASN A 95 -6.90 4.16 -16.47
N TRP A 96 -6.95 5.48 -16.63
CA TRP A 96 -6.19 6.47 -15.86
C TRP A 96 -7.02 7.15 -14.76
N ALA A 97 -8.30 6.83 -14.59
CA ALA A 97 -9.14 7.49 -13.58
C ALA A 97 -8.55 7.37 -12.15
N GLU A 98 -8.14 6.17 -11.75
CA GLU A 98 -7.49 5.96 -10.44
C GLU A 98 -6.13 6.67 -10.36
N PHE A 99 -5.35 6.65 -11.45
CA PHE A 99 -4.12 7.41 -11.56
C PHE A 99 -4.35 8.90 -11.31
N THR A 100 -5.38 9.48 -11.93
CA THR A 100 -5.74 10.88 -11.76
C THR A 100 -6.22 11.21 -10.36
N ASP A 101 -6.99 10.32 -9.72
CA ASP A 101 -7.51 10.53 -8.37
C ASP A 101 -6.35 10.66 -7.37
N ILE A 102 -5.46 9.67 -7.37
CA ILE A 102 -4.31 9.65 -6.47
C ILE A 102 -3.32 10.77 -6.82
N THR A 103 -3.10 11.06 -8.10
CA THR A 103 -2.19 12.17 -8.49
C THR A 103 -2.72 13.50 -7.97
N LEU A 104 -4.02 13.76 -8.13
CA LEU A 104 -4.65 14.97 -7.61
C LEU A 104 -4.64 14.98 -6.07
N SER A 105 -4.86 13.85 -5.40
CA SER A 105 -4.79 13.77 -3.94
C SER A 105 -3.39 14.05 -3.41
N LEU A 106 -2.34 13.56 -4.08
CA LEU A 106 -0.94 13.85 -3.75
C LEU A 106 -0.60 15.33 -3.98
N ILE A 107 -1.12 15.97 -5.03
CA ILE A 107 -0.92 17.40 -5.29
C ILE A 107 -1.58 18.24 -4.19
N LEU A 108 -2.86 17.97 -3.89
CA LEU A 108 -3.61 18.69 -2.85
C LEU A 108 -2.96 18.51 -1.47
N TYR A 109 -2.52 17.30 -1.14
CA TYR A 109 -1.77 17.03 0.07
C TYR A 109 -0.45 17.80 0.12
N SER A 110 0.31 17.84 -0.98
CA SER A 110 1.58 18.55 -1.06
C SER A 110 1.41 20.07 -0.84
N ILE A 111 0.33 20.65 -1.37
CA ILE A 111 -0.02 22.06 -1.13
C ILE A 111 -0.38 22.28 0.35
N LEU A 112 -1.25 21.42 0.89
CA LEU A 112 -1.73 21.55 2.27
C LEU A 112 -0.58 21.37 3.29
N ILE A 113 0.26 20.36 3.08
CA ILE A 113 1.38 20.07 3.99
C ILE A 113 2.46 21.14 3.93
N TYR A 114 2.68 21.77 2.77
CA TYR A 114 3.55 22.94 2.66
C TYR A 114 3.05 24.10 3.54
N ALA A 115 1.73 24.32 3.59
CA ALA A 115 1.14 25.33 4.49
C ALA A 115 1.34 24.96 5.97
N VAL A 116 1.13 23.68 6.35
CA VAL A 116 1.40 23.16 7.70
C VAL A 116 2.88 23.39 8.09
N TYR A 117 3.82 22.99 7.23
CA TYR A 117 5.25 23.16 7.46
C TYR A 117 5.67 24.63 7.54
N SER A 118 5.02 25.52 6.77
CA SER A 118 5.26 26.95 6.85
C SER A 118 4.83 27.54 8.20
N ILE A 119 3.71 27.08 8.75
CA ILE A 119 3.25 27.48 10.10
C ILE A 119 4.22 26.94 11.16
N ASP A 120 4.63 25.68 11.05
CA ASP A 120 5.59 25.04 11.97
C ASP A 120 6.95 25.75 11.97
N TYR A 121 7.46 26.08 10.79
CA TYR A 121 8.70 26.85 10.64
C TYR A 121 8.58 28.22 11.32
N ALA A 122 7.47 28.93 11.09
CA ALA A 122 7.20 30.23 11.71
C ALA A 122 7.10 30.15 13.25
N PHE A 123 6.68 29.00 13.79
CA PHE A 123 6.68 28.72 15.22
C PHE A 123 8.09 28.42 15.74
N ARG A 124 8.82 27.49 15.10
CA ARG A 124 10.14 27.02 15.54
C ARG A 124 11.22 28.09 15.47
N ARG A 125 11.19 28.95 14.45
CA ARG A 125 12.15 30.07 14.31
C ARG A 125 12.13 31.09 15.45
N ARG A 126 11.15 31.02 16.36
CA ARG A 126 11.11 31.84 17.58
C ARG A 126 12.00 31.28 18.70
N PHE A 127 12.38 30.02 18.60
CA PHE A 127 13.18 29.29 19.59
C PHE A 127 14.61 29.01 19.10
N PHE A 128 14.84 29.02 17.79
CA PHE A 128 16.14 28.74 17.18
C PHE A 128 16.61 29.91 16.30
N PRO A 129 17.94 30.14 16.19
CA PRO A 129 18.49 31.21 15.36
C PRO A 129 18.08 31.08 13.89
N LEU A 130 17.82 32.23 13.24
CA LEU A 130 17.46 32.31 11.83
C LEU A 130 18.71 32.46 10.95
N THR A 131 19.07 31.40 10.23
CA THR A 131 19.95 31.47 9.06
C THR A 131 19.18 31.03 7.81
N PRO A 132 19.53 31.53 6.60
CA PRO A 132 18.95 31.05 5.34
C PRO A 132 19.06 29.53 5.18
N ASP A 133 20.19 28.95 5.60
CA ASP A 133 20.45 27.51 5.58
C ASP A 133 19.47 26.74 6.47
N ASN A 134 19.13 27.26 7.65
CA ASN A 134 18.17 26.63 8.56
C ASN A 134 16.78 26.50 7.95
N LYS A 135 16.36 27.43 7.08
CA LYS A 135 15.07 27.33 6.38
C LYS A 135 15.08 26.19 5.37
N ALA A 136 16.09 26.15 4.50
CA ALA A 136 16.20 25.14 3.46
C ALA A 136 16.28 23.73 4.08
N VAL A 137 17.13 23.56 5.10
CA VAL A 137 17.28 22.29 5.83
C VAL A 137 15.96 21.86 6.48
N PHE A 138 15.24 22.75 7.16
CA PHE A 138 13.96 22.43 7.79
C PHE A 138 12.92 21.88 6.78
N PHE A 139 12.70 22.58 5.67
CA PHE A 139 11.73 22.14 4.66
C PHE A 139 12.20 20.86 3.95
N ARG A 140 13.52 20.67 3.77
CA ARG A 140 14.09 19.47 3.19
C ARG A 140 13.85 18.24 4.06
N GLU A 141 14.12 18.37 5.36
CA GLU A 141 13.88 17.33 6.36
C GLU A 141 12.42 16.88 6.29
N LYS A 142 11.50 17.83 6.36
CA LYS A 142 10.06 17.58 6.32
C LYS A 142 9.59 16.99 4.98
N ALA A 143 10.14 17.44 3.86
CA ALA A 143 9.82 16.91 2.54
C ALA A 143 10.44 15.54 2.25
N SER A 144 11.37 15.02 3.09
CA SER A 144 12.08 13.77 2.81
C SER A 144 11.15 12.58 2.60
N GLY A 145 10.04 12.51 3.36
CA GLY A 145 8.99 11.50 3.16
C GLY A 145 8.33 11.60 1.78
N LEU A 146 8.02 12.82 1.33
CA LEU A 146 7.48 13.07 -0.02
C LEU A 146 8.48 12.71 -1.12
N ILE A 147 9.73 13.12 -0.95
CA ILE A 147 10.80 12.91 -1.94
C ILE A 147 11.06 11.42 -2.16
N ILE A 148 10.97 10.61 -1.11
CA ILE A 148 11.15 9.15 -1.19
C ILE A 148 9.85 8.47 -1.63
N GLY A 149 8.72 8.82 -1.00
CA GLY A 149 7.46 8.10 -1.18
C GLY A 149 6.73 8.41 -2.48
N LEU A 150 6.67 9.68 -2.90
CA LEU A 150 5.87 10.11 -4.06
C LEU A 150 6.35 9.46 -5.37
N PRO A 151 7.66 9.41 -5.69
CA PRO A 151 8.13 8.68 -6.88
C PRO A 151 7.81 7.19 -6.85
N LEU A 152 7.83 6.56 -5.68
CA LEU A 152 7.51 5.14 -5.52
C LEU A 152 6.01 4.87 -5.70
N ILE A 153 5.15 5.75 -5.18
CA ILE A 153 3.69 5.69 -5.38
C ILE A 153 3.37 5.88 -6.86
N ILE A 154 3.92 6.92 -7.50
CA ILE A 154 3.71 7.15 -8.94
C ILE A 154 4.21 5.95 -9.76
N LEU A 155 5.38 5.41 -9.44
CA LEU A 155 5.91 4.23 -10.12
C LEU A 155 4.97 3.01 -9.96
N TRP A 156 4.45 2.78 -8.76
CA TRP A 156 3.48 1.73 -8.50
C TRP A 156 2.18 1.95 -9.29
N GLN A 157 1.69 3.18 -9.37
CA GLN A 157 0.48 3.47 -10.13
C GLN A 157 0.67 3.34 -11.64
N LEU A 158 1.82 3.77 -12.18
CA LEU A 158 2.14 3.54 -13.59
C LEU A 158 2.18 2.05 -13.89
N PHE A 159 2.76 1.28 -12.98
CA PHE A 159 2.81 -0.16 -13.07
C PHE A 159 1.40 -0.78 -13.07
N ASP A 160 0.54 -0.36 -12.13
CA ASP A 160 -0.83 -0.86 -12.01
C ASP A 160 -1.73 -0.41 -13.17
N SER A 161 -1.54 0.80 -13.69
CA SER A 161 -2.30 1.33 -14.85
C SER A 161 -1.95 0.56 -16.14
N VAL A 162 -0.70 0.11 -16.29
CA VAL A 162 -0.26 -0.71 -17.44
C VAL A 162 -0.87 -2.11 -17.39
N THR A 163 -1.03 -2.69 -16.19
CA THR A 163 -1.61 -4.02 -16.03
C THR A 163 -3.14 -3.99 -16.00
N ALA A 164 -3.74 -2.85 -15.66
CA ALA A 164 -5.19 -2.62 -15.66
C ALA A 164 -5.85 -2.69 -17.05
N SER A 165 -5.09 -2.62 -18.15
CA SER A 165 -5.65 -2.80 -19.51
C SER A 165 -6.26 -4.18 -19.74
N ASN A 166 -5.92 -5.17 -18.91
CA ASN A 166 -6.54 -6.49 -18.87
C ASN A 166 -7.61 -6.56 -17.78
N SER A 167 -8.61 -5.67 -17.86
CA SER A 167 -9.63 -5.46 -16.82
C SER A 167 -10.17 -6.78 -16.24
N GLY A 168 -10.20 -6.90 -14.91
CA GLY A 168 -10.67 -8.08 -14.19
C GLY A 168 -9.55 -8.89 -13.54
N PHE A 169 -9.88 -10.14 -13.16
CA PHE A 169 -8.99 -11.03 -12.40
C PHE A 169 -7.60 -11.27 -13.03
N TYR A 170 -7.51 -11.26 -14.37
CA TYR A 170 -6.23 -11.45 -15.07
C TYR A 170 -5.30 -10.26 -14.95
N GLY A 171 -5.83 -9.03 -14.93
CA GLY A 171 -5.05 -7.82 -14.67
C GLY A 171 -4.36 -7.90 -13.32
N GLU A 172 -5.08 -8.34 -12.26
CA GLU A 172 -4.49 -8.52 -10.93
C GLU A 172 -3.38 -9.59 -10.93
N ILE A 173 -3.59 -10.73 -11.59
CA ILE A 173 -2.53 -11.75 -11.73
C ILE A 173 -1.31 -11.18 -12.46
N CYS A 174 -1.52 -10.42 -13.54
CA CYS A 174 -0.45 -9.76 -14.28
C CYS A 174 0.32 -8.77 -13.39
N SER A 175 -0.36 -7.90 -12.63
CA SER A 175 0.26 -6.99 -11.65
C SER A 175 1.14 -7.75 -10.66
N ILE A 176 0.67 -8.90 -10.18
CA ILE A 176 1.38 -9.68 -9.16
C ILE A 176 2.61 -10.37 -9.75
N LEU A 177 2.48 -10.98 -10.93
CA LEU A 177 3.60 -11.63 -11.63
C LEU A 177 4.69 -10.64 -12.02
N LEU A 178 4.31 -9.40 -12.34
CA LEU A 178 5.24 -8.34 -12.69
C LEU A 178 5.77 -7.59 -11.45
N SER A 179 5.17 -7.75 -10.25
CA SER A 179 5.57 -7.04 -9.03
C SER A 179 7.06 -7.19 -8.63
N PRO A 180 7.76 -8.31 -8.91
CA PRO A 180 9.20 -8.38 -8.70
C PRO A 180 10.00 -7.33 -9.49
N LEU A 181 9.53 -6.94 -10.68
CA LEU A 181 10.16 -5.87 -11.48
C LEU A 181 10.02 -4.51 -10.80
N PHE A 182 8.85 -4.22 -10.22
CA PHE A 182 8.65 -3.02 -9.41
C PHE A 182 9.64 -3.00 -8.24
N PHE A 183 9.72 -4.07 -7.44
CA PHE A 183 10.64 -4.15 -6.30
C PHE A 183 12.12 -4.06 -6.73
N ALA A 184 12.47 -4.62 -7.89
CA ALA A 184 13.80 -4.45 -8.46
C ALA A 184 14.09 -3.00 -8.84
N ALA A 185 13.12 -2.28 -9.41
CA ALA A 185 13.25 -0.85 -9.68
C ALA A 185 13.43 -0.05 -8.38
N VAL A 186 12.67 -0.36 -7.32
CA VAL A 186 12.84 0.26 -5.99
C VAL A 186 14.29 0.11 -5.49
N LEU A 187 14.89 -1.08 -5.60
CA LEU A 187 16.29 -1.31 -5.20
C LEU A 187 17.31 -0.41 -5.91
N ILE A 188 17.05 -0.08 -7.16
CA ILE A 188 17.94 0.72 -8.01
C ILE A 188 17.75 2.21 -7.70
N PHE A 189 16.51 2.66 -7.53
CA PHE A 189 16.19 4.07 -7.38
C PHE A 189 16.31 4.60 -5.94
N VAL A 190 16.07 3.78 -4.91
CA VAL A 190 16.08 4.23 -3.51
C VAL A 190 17.37 4.97 -3.13
N PRO A 191 18.60 4.50 -3.43
CA PRO A 191 19.81 5.27 -3.10
C PRO A 191 19.83 6.67 -3.71
N LYS A 192 19.32 6.85 -4.94
CA LYS A 192 19.20 8.17 -5.58
C LYS A 192 18.17 9.05 -4.85
N LEU A 193 17.03 8.48 -4.47
CA LEU A 193 16.00 9.19 -3.70
C LEU A 193 16.49 9.59 -2.30
N LEU A 194 17.27 8.73 -1.63
CA LEU A 194 17.88 9.05 -0.33
C LEU A 194 18.90 10.17 -0.44
N ASN A 195 19.79 10.12 -1.45
CA ASN A 195 20.75 11.20 -1.70
C ASN A 195 20.05 12.55 -1.91
N MET A 196 18.95 12.52 -2.68
CA MET A 196 18.11 13.69 -2.89
C MET A 196 17.45 14.12 -1.59
N ALA A 197 16.74 13.24 -0.88
CA ALA A 197 15.99 13.55 0.34
C ALA A 197 16.87 14.11 1.46
N TRP A 198 18.00 13.46 1.72
CA TRP A 198 18.85 13.77 2.86
C TRP A 198 19.93 14.82 2.58
N GLN A 199 19.97 15.37 1.36
CA GLN A 199 20.96 16.35 0.89
C GLN A 199 22.37 15.87 1.25
N THR A 200 22.75 14.74 0.66
CA THR A 200 23.97 14.04 1.05
C THR A 200 25.19 14.58 0.34
N GLU A 201 26.29 14.67 1.07
CA GLU A 201 27.61 14.99 0.55
C GLU A 201 28.57 13.86 0.89
N ASP A 202 29.67 13.76 0.15
CA ASP A 202 30.68 12.77 0.46
C ASP A 202 31.44 13.20 1.72
N LEU A 203 31.84 12.23 2.54
CA LEU A 203 32.54 12.52 3.79
C LEU A 203 33.99 12.97 3.51
N ASP A 204 34.37 14.15 3.98
CA ASP A 204 35.70 14.74 3.72
C ASP A 204 36.84 14.12 4.54
N ASN A 205 36.55 13.35 5.59
CA ASN A 205 37.57 12.72 6.44
C ASN A 205 38.15 11.45 5.78
N GLY A 206 39.26 11.60 5.07
CA GLY A 206 39.91 10.50 4.34
C GLY A 206 40.27 9.29 5.19
N LYS A 207 40.75 9.49 6.43
CA LYS A 207 41.09 8.37 7.33
C LYS A 207 39.84 7.59 7.74
N LEU A 208 38.81 8.29 8.22
CA LEU A 208 37.55 7.64 8.62
C LEU A 208 36.87 6.95 7.44
N VAL A 209 36.90 7.55 6.25
CA VAL A 209 36.39 6.91 5.03
C VAL A 209 37.15 5.62 4.72
N SER A 210 38.49 5.62 4.84
CA SER A 210 39.31 4.43 4.65
C SER A 210 38.94 3.34 5.64
N ASP A 211 38.91 3.67 6.94
CA ASP A 211 38.62 2.73 8.02
C ASP A 211 37.23 2.08 7.86
N LEU A 212 36.22 2.87 7.48
CA LEU A 212 34.86 2.37 7.23
C LEU A 212 34.76 1.51 5.96
N LYS A 213 35.52 1.83 4.91
CA LYS A 213 35.59 0.99 3.71
C LYS A 213 36.30 -0.33 4.00
N ASP A 214 37.39 -0.30 4.76
CA ASP A 214 38.11 -1.50 5.17
C ASP A 214 37.23 -2.40 6.05
N LEU A 215 36.45 -1.81 6.95
CA LEU A 215 35.43 -2.52 7.72
C LEU A 215 34.37 -3.15 6.81
N ALA A 216 33.89 -2.43 5.79
CA ALA A 216 32.93 -2.94 4.81
C ALA A 216 33.47 -4.12 3.99
N GLU A 217 34.76 -4.07 3.61
CA GLU A 217 35.44 -5.18 2.94
C GLU A 217 35.60 -6.39 3.86
N LYS A 218 36.05 -6.19 5.11
CA LYS A 218 36.13 -7.26 6.14
C LYS A 218 34.76 -7.90 6.39
N ALA A 219 33.70 -7.09 6.43
CA ALA A 219 32.31 -7.53 6.56
C ALA A 219 31.77 -8.23 5.31
N LYS A 220 32.54 -8.31 4.21
CA LYS A 220 32.12 -8.83 2.89
C LYS A 220 30.87 -8.11 2.36
N ALA A 221 30.76 -6.81 2.66
CA ALA A 221 29.64 -5.95 2.32
C ALA A 221 30.16 -4.65 1.67
N PRO A 222 30.96 -4.73 0.58
CA PRO A 222 31.66 -3.58 0.01
C PRO A 222 30.70 -2.46 -0.40
N VAL A 223 31.11 -1.22 -0.13
CA VAL A 223 30.31 0.00 -0.36
C VAL A 223 31.03 0.91 -1.36
N ARG A 224 30.27 1.72 -2.10
CA ARG A 224 30.84 2.72 -3.02
C ARG A 224 31.49 3.88 -2.27
N GLY A 225 30.86 4.35 -1.21
CA GLY A 225 31.32 5.51 -0.45
C GLY A 225 30.55 5.74 0.83
N VAL A 226 31.03 6.72 1.60
CA VAL A 226 30.45 7.18 2.85
C VAL A 226 29.95 8.60 2.63
N LYS A 227 28.71 8.86 3.05
CA LYS A 227 27.99 10.10 2.83
C LYS A 227 27.52 10.69 4.14
N VAL A 228 27.63 12.01 4.27
CA VAL A 228 27.10 12.78 5.39
C VAL A 228 25.76 13.39 4.99
N CYS A 229 24.76 13.25 5.87
CA CYS A 229 23.40 13.72 5.64
C CYS A 229 23.17 15.08 6.31
N LYS A 230 22.95 16.13 5.52
CA LYS A 230 22.70 17.49 6.03
C LYS A 230 21.26 17.73 6.49
N ALA A 231 20.30 17.00 5.92
CA ALA A 231 18.88 17.24 6.17
C ALA A 231 18.40 16.81 7.57
N PHE A 232 19.20 16.11 8.39
CA PHE A 232 18.77 15.63 9.70
C PHE A 232 18.78 16.68 10.82
N GLY A 233 19.10 17.95 10.50
CA GLY A 233 19.24 19.02 11.50
C GLY A 233 20.33 18.73 12.53
N GLU A 234 20.56 19.68 13.43
CA GLU A 234 21.40 19.42 14.61
C GLU A 234 20.59 18.61 15.63
N GLY A 235 21.02 17.38 15.93
CA GLY A 235 20.53 16.59 17.07
C GLY A 235 19.96 15.22 16.76
N VAL A 236 19.90 14.79 15.48
CA VAL A 236 19.49 13.42 15.14
C VAL A 236 20.70 12.55 14.86
N ALA A 237 21.12 11.74 15.83
CA ALA A 237 22.18 10.75 15.66
C ALA A 237 21.63 9.51 14.94
N ASN A 238 22.01 9.31 13.68
CA ASN A 238 21.52 8.19 12.89
C ASN A 238 22.53 7.71 11.84
N ALA A 239 22.50 6.41 11.54
CA ALA A 239 23.22 5.78 10.45
C ALA A 239 22.23 4.98 9.59
N ALA A 240 22.57 4.79 8.33
CA ALA A 240 21.83 3.87 7.47
C ALA A 240 22.75 3.35 6.37
N VAL A 241 22.46 2.17 5.84
CA VAL A 241 23.02 1.73 4.57
C VAL A 241 21.93 1.42 3.55
N SER A 242 22.13 1.86 2.31
CA SER A 242 21.21 1.57 1.21
C SER A 242 21.96 1.24 -0.06
N GLY A 243 21.37 0.36 -0.88
CA GLY A 243 21.85 -0.05 -2.20
C GLY A 243 21.98 -1.56 -2.34
N GLY A 244 21.15 -2.15 -3.20
CA GLY A 244 21.16 -3.60 -3.46
C GLY A 244 22.42 -4.11 -4.15
N HIS A 245 23.07 -3.27 -4.96
CA HIS A 245 24.29 -3.59 -5.69
C HIS A 245 25.48 -2.73 -5.22
N ARG A 246 26.69 -3.30 -5.20
CA ARG A 246 27.92 -2.64 -4.68
C ARG A 246 28.17 -1.24 -5.26
N LYS A 247 27.87 -1.02 -6.55
CA LYS A 247 28.05 0.27 -7.24
C LYS A 247 27.05 1.36 -6.84
N LEU A 248 25.97 0.99 -6.16
CA LEU A 248 24.88 1.87 -5.72
C LEU A 248 24.78 1.93 -4.19
N ARG A 249 25.72 1.29 -3.48
CA ARG A 249 25.67 1.12 -2.04
C ARG A 249 26.44 2.21 -1.31
N TYR A 250 25.80 2.89 -0.37
CA TYR A 250 26.42 3.96 0.40
C TYR A 250 26.12 3.80 1.90
N ILE A 251 27.11 4.15 2.72
CA ILE A 251 26.92 4.38 4.15
C ILE A 251 26.48 5.83 4.32
N TYR A 252 25.39 6.05 5.05
CA TYR A 252 24.84 7.36 5.36
C TYR A 252 25.02 7.63 6.84
N LEU A 253 25.68 8.73 7.18
CA LEU A 253 25.93 9.16 8.55
C LEU A 253 25.32 10.54 8.78
N SER A 254 24.68 10.76 9.92
CA SER A 254 24.36 12.11 10.35
C SER A 254 25.58 12.78 11.01
N SER A 255 25.69 14.10 10.86
CA SER A 255 26.77 14.87 11.50
C SER A 255 26.73 14.75 13.03
N SER A 256 25.53 14.62 13.62
CA SER A 256 25.36 14.41 15.06
C SER A 256 25.89 13.05 15.51
N LEU A 257 25.70 11.98 14.73
CA LEU A 257 26.23 10.66 15.07
C LEU A 257 27.76 10.65 15.12
N ILE A 258 28.40 11.26 14.11
CA ILE A 258 29.87 11.35 14.02
C ILE A 258 30.45 12.12 15.21
N LYS A 259 29.77 13.16 15.69
CA LYS A 259 30.21 13.95 16.87
C LYS A 259 29.94 13.23 18.20
N LEU A 260 28.91 12.38 18.26
CA LEU A 260 28.44 11.74 19.50
C LEU A 260 29.28 10.50 19.88
N LEU A 261 29.74 9.75 18.88
CA LEU A 261 30.39 8.44 19.07
C LEU A 261 31.91 8.53 18.95
N THR A 262 32.61 7.64 19.65
CA THR A 262 34.04 7.38 19.40
C THR A 262 34.20 6.59 18.10
N ASP A 263 35.42 6.52 17.57
CA ASP A 263 35.71 5.76 16.34
C ASP A 263 35.31 4.28 16.46
N GLU A 264 35.53 3.64 17.61
CA GLU A 264 35.17 2.22 17.82
C GLU A 264 33.65 2.02 17.99
N GLU A 265 32.98 2.93 18.69
CA GLU A 265 31.52 2.94 18.78
C GLU A 265 30.86 3.16 17.41
N LEU A 266 31.41 4.08 16.61
CA LEU A 266 30.94 4.33 15.26
C LEU A 266 31.16 3.10 14.38
N LYS A 267 32.35 2.48 14.40
CA LYS A 267 32.61 1.23 13.68
C LYS A 267 31.64 0.12 14.10
N ALA A 268 31.30 -0.01 15.38
CA ALA A 268 30.33 -1.00 15.86
C ALA A 268 28.92 -0.76 15.29
N VAL A 269 28.47 0.50 15.25
CA VAL A 269 27.18 0.87 14.61
C VAL A 269 27.22 0.60 13.11
N ILE A 270 28.33 0.90 12.42
CA ILE A 270 28.46 0.60 11.00
C ILE A 270 28.56 -0.90 10.74
N ALA A 271 29.19 -1.67 11.61
CA ALA A 271 29.20 -3.13 11.52
C ALA A 271 27.77 -3.70 11.59
N HIS A 272 26.90 -3.14 12.44
CA HIS A 272 25.48 -3.48 12.48
C HIS A 272 24.78 -3.18 11.14
N GLU A 273 24.94 -1.98 10.60
CA GLU A 273 24.37 -1.61 9.29
C GLU A 273 24.88 -2.50 8.14
N LEU A 274 26.17 -2.83 8.15
CA LEU A 274 26.78 -3.77 7.20
C LEU A 274 26.26 -5.20 7.39
N GLY A 275 25.89 -5.58 8.62
CA GLY A 275 25.22 -6.83 8.94
C GLY A 275 23.90 -7.00 8.17
N HIS A 276 23.10 -5.93 8.03
CA HIS A 276 21.88 -5.96 7.23
C HIS A 276 22.14 -6.31 5.75
N ILE A 277 23.27 -5.88 5.23
CA ILE A 277 23.68 -6.18 3.86
C ILE A 277 24.21 -7.61 3.77
N ARG A 278 25.12 -7.98 4.67
CA ARG A 278 25.82 -9.26 4.63
C ARG A 278 24.87 -10.44 4.82
N LEU A 279 23.85 -10.25 5.65
CA LEU A 279 22.79 -11.22 5.93
C LEU A 279 21.58 -11.08 5.02
N LYS A 280 21.66 -10.21 4.00
CA LYS A 280 20.65 -10.03 2.95
C LYS A 280 19.26 -9.67 3.49
N HIS A 281 19.20 -8.84 4.53
CA HIS A 281 17.92 -8.42 5.13
C HIS A 281 17.07 -7.62 4.14
N LEU A 282 17.69 -6.74 3.33
CA LEU A 282 16.98 -6.00 2.28
C LEU A 282 16.32 -6.95 1.25
N GLN A 283 17.04 -7.97 0.77
CA GLN A 283 16.49 -8.97 -0.15
C GLN A 283 15.40 -9.81 0.53
N SER A 284 15.57 -10.11 1.82
CA SER A 284 14.55 -10.82 2.61
C SER A 284 13.27 -10.01 2.74
N TYR A 285 13.37 -8.69 2.95
CA TYR A 285 12.21 -7.80 3.01
C TYR A 285 11.49 -7.70 1.66
N LEU A 286 12.22 -7.63 0.55
CA LEU A 286 11.61 -7.61 -0.78
C LEU A 286 10.94 -8.93 -1.13
N PHE A 287 11.58 -10.04 -0.78
CA PHE A 287 10.98 -11.36 -0.96
C PHE A 287 9.69 -11.46 -0.12
N TYR A 288 9.74 -11.03 1.13
CA TYR A 288 8.56 -10.93 1.98
C TYR A 288 7.46 -10.04 1.36
N SER A 289 7.80 -8.89 0.79
CA SER A 289 6.84 -8.01 0.11
C SER A 289 6.17 -8.72 -1.07
N VAL A 290 6.93 -9.44 -1.89
CA VAL A 290 6.39 -10.26 -2.99
C VAL A 290 5.44 -11.34 -2.42
N CYS A 291 5.86 -12.09 -1.41
CA CYS A 291 5.02 -13.11 -0.76
C CYS A 291 3.73 -12.52 -0.20
N LEU A 292 3.78 -11.32 0.37
CA LEU A 292 2.63 -10.63 0.92
C LEU A 292 1.65 -10.19 -0.17
N THR A 293 2.17 -9.72 -1.31
CA THR A 293 1.38 -9.44 -2.52
C THR A 293 0.68 -10.70 -3.03
N PHE A 294 1.39 -11.83 -3.09
CA PHE A 294 0.78 -13.12 -3.42
C PHE A 294 -0.29 -13.51 -2.41
N PHE A 295 0.00 -13.45 -1.11
CA PHE A 295 -0.95 -13.75 -0.03
C PHE A 295 -2.23 -12.92 -0.15
N SER A 296 -2.12 -11.62 -0.45
CA SER A 296 -3.28 -10.74 -0.65
C SER A 296 -4.19 -11.25 -1.78
N LEU A 297 -3.62 -11.69 -2.89
CA LEU A 297 -4.39 -12.32 -3.97
C LEU A 297 -5.04 -13.62 -3.52
N LEU A 298 -4.33 -14.46 -2.76
CA LEU A 298 -4.88 -15.74 -2.32
C LEU A 298 -6.07 -15.53 -1.41
N LEU A 299 -5.95 -14.57 -0.51
CA LEU A 299 -7.02 -14.17 0.38
C LEU A 299 -8.22 -13.67 -0.43
N LYS A 300 -8.00 -12.80 -1.43
CA LYS A 300 -9.08 -12.35 -2.33
C LYS A 300 -9.73 -13.51 -3.07
N ILE A 301 -8.97 -14.41 -3.70
CA ILE A 301 -9.48 -15.59 -4.42
C ILE A 301 -10.27 -16.50 -3.47
N TYR A 302 -9.70 -16.81 -2.31
CA TYR A 302 -10.35 -17.64 -1.32
C TYR A 302 -11.67 -17.03 -0.89
N LEU A 303 -11.69 -15.73 -0.60
CA LEU A 303 -12.92 -15.06 -0.20
C LEU A 303 -13.92 -14.98 -1.37
N TYR A 304 -13.46 -14.79 -2.61
CA TYR A 304 -14.28 -14.81 -3.81
C TYR A 304 -14.97 -16.16 -4.05
N ILE A 305 -14.25 -17.27 -3.85
CA ILE A 305 -14.80 -18.62 -4.02
C ILE A 305 -15.75 -18.97 -2.87
N ASN A 306 -15.46 -18.56 -1.63
CA ASN A 306 -16.21 -19.02 -0.46
C ASN A 306 -17.32 -18.05 0.00
N PHE A 307 -17.27 -16.79 -0.41
CA PHE A 307 -18.25 -15.76 -0.05
C PHE A 307 -18.88 -15.14 -1.31
N TYR A 308 -20.18 -14.86 -1.26
CA TYR A 308 -21.01 -14.41 -2.37
C TYR A 308 -20.38 -13.25 -3.18
N GLY A 309 -20.43 -13.34 -4.51
CA GLY A 309 -19.85 -12.35 -5.45
C GLY A 309 -20.36 -10.92 -5.25
N ASP A 310 -21.59 -10.75 -4.74
CA ASP A 310 -22.21 -9.44 -4.45
C ASP A 310 -21.49 -8.68 -3.36
N TYR A 311 -20.85 -9.40 -2.43
CA TYR A 311 -20.09 -8.82 -1.35
C TYR A 311 -18.79 -8.17 -1.88
N MET A 312 -18.24 -8.62 -3.00
CA MET A 312 -16.94 -8.20 -3.52
C MET A 312 -16.88 -6.72 -3.91
N GLU A 313 -17.99 -6.17 -4.42
CA GLU A 313 -18.08 -4.75 -4.81
C GLU A 313 -18.48 -3.86 -3.63
N THR A 314 -18.70 -4.45 -2.45
CA THR A 314 -19.03 -3.68 -1.26
C THR A 314 -17.80 -3.08 -0.61
N LEU A 315 -18.01 -1.90 -0.06
CA LEU A 315 -17.08 -1.26 0.86
C LEU A 315 -16.67 -2.19 2.02
N ALA A 316 -17.61 -2.99 2.52
CA ALA A 316 -17.38 -3.89 3.65
C ALA A 316 -16.34 -4.98 3.31
N PHE A 317 -16.34 -5.50 2.09
CA PHE A 317 -15.34 -6.46 1.63
C PHE A 317 -13.95 -5.84 1.49
N SER A 318 -13.87 -4.66 0.87
CA SER A 318 -12.61 -3.91 0.73
C SER A 318 -12.01 -3.55 2.10
N LEU A 319 -12.84 -3.13 3.06
CA LEU A 319 -12.41 -2.88 4.44
C LEU A 319 -11.92 -4.15 5.14
N THR A 320 -12.66 -5.25 5.01
CA THR A 320 -12.32 -6.52 5.68
C THR A 320 -10.99 -7.06 5.17
N THR A 321 -10.81 -7.12 3.85
CA THR A 321 -9.56 -7.57 3.22
C THR A 321 -8.38 -6.66 3.58
N GLY A 322 -8.59 -5.33 3.57
CA GLY A 322 -7.58 -4.36 3.99
C GLY A 322 -7.17 -4.50 5.45
N ILE A 323 -8.11 -4.73 6.37
CA ILE A 323 -7.85 -4.95 7.80
C ILE A 323 -7.06 -6.25 8.00
N ILE A 324 -7.48 -7.36 7.37
CA ILE A 324 -6.77 -8.63 7.47
C ILE A 324 -5.34 -8.48 6.96
N PHE A 325 -5.17 -7.84 5.80
CA PHE A 325 -3.85 -7.55 5.24
C PHE A 325 -2.98 -6.75 6.22
N LEU A 326 -3.52 -5.68 6.81
CA LEU A 326 -2.80 -4.83 7.75
C LEU A 326 -2.37 -5.59 9.01
N ILE A 327 -3.25 -6.43 9.57
CA ILE A 327 -2.93 -7.26 10.74
C ILE A 327 -1.80 -8.24 10.41
N VAL A 328 -1.92 -8.96 9.28
CA VAL A 328 -0.89 -9.90 8.82
C VAL A 328 0.43 -9.17 8.61
N PHE A 329 0.41 -8.02 7.94
CA PHE A 329 1.60 -7.20 7.70
C PHE A 329 2.27 -6.76 9.01
N ILE A 330 1.52 -6.12 9.92
CA ILE A 330 2.07 -5.62 11.19
C ILE A 330 2.70 -6.76 11.98
N LEU A 331 2.00 -7.88 12.16
CA LEU A 331 2.50 -8.99 12.97
C LEU A 331 3.73 -9.66 12.34
N SER A 332 3.65 -10.01 11.06
CA SER A 332 4.69 -10.77 10.39
C SER A 332 5.92 -9.92 10.05
N PHE A 333 5.74 -8.68 9.57
CA PHE A 333 6.85 -7.77 9.30
C PHE A 333 7.56 -7.33 10.58
N SER A 334 6.81 -7.03 11.66
CA SER A 334 7.45 -6.67 12.94
C SER A 334 8.28 -7.81 13.50
N TYR A 335 7.81 -9.07 13.38
CA TYR A 335 8.61 -10.23 13.73
C TYR A 335 9.87 -10.34 12.87
N LEU A 336 9.72 -10.29 11.54
CA LEU A 336 10.83 -10.38 10.59
C LEU A 336 11.90 -9.31 10.85
N SER A 337 11.47 -8.06 11.03
CA SER A 337 12.32 -6.91 11.34
C SER A 337 13.11 -7.15 12.64
N ARG A 338 12.45 -7.56 13.73
CA ARG A 338 13.17 -7.84 14.99
C ARG A 338 14.19 -8.96 14.87
N GLN A 339 13.93 -9.98 14.06
CA GLN A 339 14.91 -11.05 13.83
C GLN A 339 16.11 -10.55 13.01
N ALA A 340 15.86 -9.70 12.01
CA ALA A 340 16.92 -9.06 11.25
C ALA A 340 17.80 -8.17 12.15
N GLU A 341 17.20 -7.36 13.03
CA GLU A 341 17.91 -6.53 13.99
C GLU A 341 18.80 -7.36 14.93
N ARG A 342 18.27 -8.43 15.53
CA ARG A 342 19.07 -9.31 16.42
C ARG A 342 20.25 -9.95 15.70
N LYS A 343 20.06 -10.34 14.43
CA LYS A 343 21.11 -10.93 13.62
C LYS A 343 22.15 -9.89 13.20
N ALA A 344 21.73 -8.66 12.92
CA ALA A 344 22.64 -7.55 12.63
C ALA A 344 23.44 -7.15 13.88
N ASP A 345 22.82 -7.14 15.06
CA ASP A 345 23.51 -6.99 16.35
C ASP A 345 24.55 -8.09 16.56
N GLU A 346 24.17 -9.36 16.44
CA GLU A 346 25.09 -10.50 16.57
C GLU A 346 26.25 -10.40 15.57
N PHE A 347 25.98 -9.97 14.34
CA PHE A 347 27.01 -9.74 13.34
C PHE A 347 27.99 -8.63 13.76
N ALA A 348 27.49 -7.50 14.26
CA ALA A 348 28.33 -6.42 14.77
C ALA A 348 29.24 -6.91 15.90
N PHE A 349 28.71 -7.70 16.84
CA PHE A 349 29.49 -8.23 17.96
C PHE A 349 30.62 -9.16 17.52
N ILE A 350 30.45 -9.86 16.39
CA ILE A 350 31.45 -10.78 15.84
C ILE A 350 32.57 -10.01 15.12
N ILE A 351 32.23 -8.95 14.39
CA ILE A 351 33.17 -8.20 13.54
C ILE A 351 33.90 -7.11 14.32
N THR A 352 33.26 -6.55 15.35
CA THR A 352 33.81 -5.53 16.26
C THR A 352 33.75 -6.03 17.71
N ASP A 353 33.39 -5.17 18.69
CA ASP A 353 33.14 -5.54 20.08
C ASP A 353 31.67 -5.26 20.46
N GLY A 354 31.03 -6.19 21.18
CA GLY A 354 29.64 -6.05 21.64
C GLY A 354 29.46 -4.96 22.71
N LYS A 355 30.49 -4.66 23.49
CA LYS A 355 30.50 -3.59 24.50
C LYS A 355 30.53 -2.22 23.85
N ASP A 356 31.28 -2.05 22.76
CA ASP A 356 31.31 -0.80 21.99
C ASP A 356 29.94 -0.51 21.37
N PHE A 357 29.30 -1.54 20.80
CA PHE A 357 27.92 -1.41 20.31
C PHE A 357 26.94 -1.04 21.44
N ALA A 358 27.03 -1.69 22.60
CA ALA A 358 26.17 -1.41 23.74
C ALA A 358 26.39 0.01 24.30
N SER A 359 27.63 0.50 24.30
CA SER A 359 27.99 1.88 24.66
C SER A 359 27.42 2.89 23.66
N ALA A 360 27.61 2.64 22.35
CA ALA A 360 27.06 3.47 21.29
C ALA A 360 25.53 3.57 21.39
N LEU A 361 24.85 2.44 21.54
CA LEU A 361 23.41 2.38 21.69
C LEU A 361 22.93 3.10 22.96
N ASN A 362 23.71 3.05 24.05
CA ASN A 362 23.44 3.84 25.25
C ASN A 362 23.43 5.34 24.94
N LYS A 363 24.48 5.86 24.29
CA LYS A 363 24.61 7.28 23.92
C LYS A 363 23.51 7.74 22.98
N ILE A 364 23.21 6.93 21.95
CA ILE A 364 22.11 7.22 21.01
C ILE A 364 20.77 7.22 21.76
N SER A 365 20.53 6.25 22.65
CA SER A 365 19.26 6.15 23.37
C SER A 365 19.07 7.22 24.45
N SER A 366 20.14 7.72 25.07
CA SER A 366 20.06 8.81 26.05
C SER A 366 19.61 10.12 25.42
N ASP A 367 19.89 10.33 24.13
CA ASP A 367 19.36 11.45 23.35
C ASP A 367 17.85 11.34 23.09
N TYR A 368 17.26 10.14 23.26
CA TYR A 368 15.86 9.86 22.94
C TYR A 368 15.08 9.25 24.12
N HIS A 369 14.33 10.08 24.85
CA HIS A 369 13.35 9.62 25.84
C HIS A 369 12.08 9.03 25.17
N TYR A 370 12.18 7.83 24.60
CA TYR A 370 11.02 7.10 24.08
C TYR A 370 10.34 6.27 25.18
N ASN A 371 9.20 6.76 25.68
CA ASN A 371 8.26 5.93 26.43
C ASN A 371 7.35 5.19 25.45
N TRP A 372 7.76 3.98 25.05
CA TRP A 372 6.93 3.10 24.22
C TRP A 372 5.70 2.65 25.01
N LYS A 373 4.51 3.00 24.52
CA LYS A 373 3.22 2.63 25.10
C LYS A 373 2.60 1.37 24.49
N TYR A 374 3.27 0.79 23.49
CA TYR A 374 2.77 -0.32 22.70
C TYR A 374 3.41 -1.64 23.12
N PRO A 375 2.74 -2.77 22.88
CA PRO A 375 3.31 -4.06 23.22
C PRO A 375 4.58 -4.35 22.38
N PRO A 376 5.62 -4.98 22.96
CA PRO A 376 6.91 -5.20 22.28
C PRO A 376 6.82 -5.97 20.96
N TRP A 377 5.77 -6.77 20.75
CA TRP A 377 5.59 -7.59 19.56
C TRP A 377 5.16 -6.80 18.31
N ILE A 378 4.77 -5.52 18.42
CA ILE A 378 4.58 -4.63 17.25
C ILE A 378 5.77 -3.70 16.98
N HIS A 379 6.81 -3.75 17.82
CA HIS A 379 7.99 -2.93 17.59
C HIS A 379 8.83 -3.53 16.46
N LEU A 380 9.39 -2.67 15.61
CA LEU A 380 10.28 -3.09 14.52
C LEU A 380 11.70 -3.39 15.00
N HIS A 381 12.09 -2.79 16.12
CA HIS A 381 13.33 -3.08 16.83
C HIS A 381 13.04 -3.81 18.15
N PRO A 382 13.92 -4.74 18.58
CA PRO A 382 13.94 -5.21 19.96
C PRO A 382 14.14 -4.04 20.94
N LEU A 383 13.77 -4.24 22.20
CA LEU A 383 13.98 -3.22 23.22
C LEU A 383 15.47 -2.89 23.36
N THR A 384 15.80 -1.61 23.46
CA THR A 384 17.18 -1.12 23.60
C THR A 384 17.93 -1.81 24.74
N GLN A 385 17.25 -2.06 25.86
CA GLN A 385 17.83 -2.75 27.03
C GLN A 385 18.26 -4.19 26.70
N ASP A 386 17.45 -4.92 25.93
CA ASP A 386 17.75 -6.30 25.53
C ASP A 386 18.97 -6.33 24.60
N ARG A 387 19.05 -5.39 23.65
CA ARG A 387 20.18 -5.26 22.72
C ARG A 387 21.48 -4.94 23.45
N LYS A 388 21.44 -3.98 24.39
CA LYS A 388 22.59 -3.63 25.24
C LYS A 388 23.06 -4.82 26.08
N LYS A 389 22.13 -5.53 26.71
CA LYS A 389 22.44 -6.73 27.52
C LYS A 389 23.09 -7.82 26.66
N ALA A 390 22.59 -8.01 25.44
CA ALA A 390 23.18 -8.96 24.49
C ALA A 390 24.61 -8.57 24.11
N GLY A 391 24.88 -7.31 23.78
CA GLY A 391 26.22 -6.83 23.44
C GLY A 391 27.23 -6.94 24.59
N ASN A 392 26.83 -6.52 25.80
CA ASN A 392 27.70 -6.58 26.98
C ASN A 392 28.10 -8.00 27.38
N ASN A 393 27.24 -8.97 27.14
CA ASN A 393 27.44 -10.38 27.50
C ASN A 393 27.89 -11.24 26.31
N TYR A 394 28.19 -10.63 25.17
CA TYR A 394 28.58 -11.39 23.98
C TYR A 394 30.01 -11.89 24.10
N GLU A 395 30.18 -13.20 23.98
CA GLU A 395 31.48 -13.84 23.86
C GLU A 395 31.63 -14.41 22.46
N ASN A 396 32.61 -13.90 21.71
CA ASN A 396 32.86 -14.33 20.35
C ASN A 396 33.40 -15.77 20.37
N LYS A 397 32.76 -16.66 19.61
CA LYS A 397 33.13 -18.08 19.50
C LYS A 397 33.62 -18.37 18.09
N GLU A 398 34.57 -19.28 17.98
CA GLU A 398 35.07 -19.71 16.68
C GLU A 398 33.92 -20.24 15.79
N GLY A 399 33.87 -19.79 14.54
CA GLY A 399 32.82 -20.17 13.59
C GLY A 399 31.44 -19.49 13.81
N ALA A 400 31.30 -18.55 14.75
CA ALA A 400 30.04 -17.85 15.02
C ALA A 400 29.43 -17.21 13.76
N LEU A 401 30.26 -16.57 12.93
CA LEU A 401 29.81 -15.93 11.69
C LEU A 401 29.17 -16.91 10.71
N LYS A 402 29.80 -18.08 10.49
CA LYS A 402 29.29 -19.10 9.56
C LYS A 402 27.95 -19.66 10.06
N LYS A 403 27.80 -19.84 11.37
CA LYS A 403 26.55 -20.29 12.00
C LYS A 403 25.44 -19.25 11.84
N LEU A 404 25.75 -17.97 11.99
CA LEU A 404 24.81 -16.85 11.81
C LEU A 404 24.34 -16.74 10.36
N GLU A 405 25.25 -16.87 9.40
CA GLU A 405 24.93 -16.89 7.97
C GLU A 405 24.01 -18.07 7.61
N TYR A 406 24.31 -19.27 8.11
CA TYR A 406 23.47 -20.45 7.91
C TYR A 406 22.05 -20.25 8.44
N LYS A 407 21.90 -19.75 9.68
CA LYS A 407 20.58 -19.42 10.26
C LYS A 407 19.82 -18.40 9.42
N SER A 408 20.53 -17.45 8.82
CA SER A 408 19.92 -16.42 7.97
C SER A 408 19.45 -17.00 6.64
N TYR A 409 20.26 -17.84 6.02
CA TYR A 409 19.92 -18.54 4.79
C TYR A 409 18.75 -19.53 4.99
N PHE A 410 18.75 -20.28 6.09
CA PHE A 410 17.68 -21.23 6.41
C PHE A 410 16.31 -20.55 6.49
N VAL A 411 16.21 -19.43 7.23
CA VAL A 411 14.96 -18.66 7.32
C VAL A 411 14.51 -18.20 5.94
N PHE A 412 15.42 -17.68 5.12
CA PHE A 412 15.13 -17.24 3.76
C PHE A 412 14.62 -18.40 2.88
N CYS A 413 15.27 -19.57 2.91
CA CYS A 413 14.84 -20.76 2.18
C CYS A 413 13.50 -21.31 2.66
N SER A 414 13.23 -21.30 3.97
CA SER A 414 11.92 -21.70 4.51
C SER A 414 10.81 -20.81 3.96
N PHE A 415 11.01 -19.49 3.90
CA PHE A 415 10.03 -18.58 3.29
C PHE A 415 9.80 -18.88 1.80
N ILE A 416 10.86 -19.16 1.03
CA ILE A 416 10.74 -19.56 -0.38
C ILE A 416 9.92 -20.84 -0.50
N PHE A 417 10.24 -21.86 0.30
CA PHE A 417 9.55 -23.14 0.30
C PHE A 417 8.07 -23.00 0.62
N PHE A 418 7.72 -22.26 1.68
CA PHE A 418 6.32 -21.98 2.01
C PHE A 418 5.59 -21.25 0.88
N SER A 419 6.24 -20.27 0.25
CA SER A 419 5.64 -19.52 -0.86
C SER A 419 5.39 -20.39 -2.10
N LEU A 420 6.32 -21.30 -2.42
CA LEU A 420 6.17 -22.26 -3.51
C LEU A 420 5.06 -23.28 -3.22
N ILE A 421 4.97 -23.78 -1.98
CA ILE A 421 3.90 -24.69 -1.57
C ILE A 421 2.55 -23.99 -1.65
N SER A 422 2.44 -22.76 -1.13
CA SER A 422 1.23 -21.96 -1.26
C SER A 422 0.88 -21.78 -2.74
N GLY A 423 1.86 -21.46 -3.59
CA GLY A 423 1.71 -21.42 -5.05
C GLY A 423 1.12 -22.69 -5.66
N LEU A 424 1.65 -23.86 -5.28
CA LEU A 424 1.21 -25.17 -5.77
C LEU A 424 -0.21 -25.53 -5.29
N LEU A 425 -0.55 -25.21 -4.04
CA LEU A 425 -1.91 -25.42 -3.50
C LEU A 425 -2.98 -24.61 -4.26
N LEU A 426 -2.58 -23.59 -5.01
CA LEU A 426 -3.48 -22.73 -5.78
C LEU A 426 -3.56 -23.09 -7.27
N PHE A 427 -2.72 -24.01 -7.73
CA PHE A 427 -2.70 -24.36 -9.16
C PHE A 427 -4.06 -24.89 -9.63
N HIS A 428 -4.79 -25.54 -8.71
CA HIS A 428 -6.15 -26.01 -8.96
C HIS A 428 -7.16 -24.86 -9.11
N PRO A 429 -7.32 -23.94 -8.12
CA PRO A 429 -8.23 -22.81 -8.27
C PRO A 429 -7.88 -21.88 -9.43
N ILE A 430 -6.60 -21.72 -9.81
CA ILE A 430 -6.23 -20.91 -10.99
C ILE A 430 -6.71 -21.55 -12.30
N LYS A 431 -6.59 -22.88 -12.45
CA LYS A 431 -7.16 -23.60 -13.61
C LYS A 431 -8.67 -23.45 -13.67
N ASP A 432 -9.31 -23.55 -12.52
CA ASP A 432 -10.75 -23.42 -12.35
C ASP A 432 -11.22 -21.99 -12.75
N ILE A 433 -10.51 -20.95 -12.32
CA ILE A 433 -10.80 -19.55 -12.69
C ILE A 433 -10.47 -19.26 -14.15
N LYS A 434 -9.43 -19.88 -14.72
CA LYS A 434 -9.13 -19.74 -16.14
C LYS A 434 -10.24 -20.34 -17.00
N ALA A 435 -10.67 -21.57 -16.68
CA ALA A 435 -11.77 -22.22 -17.37
C ALA A 435 -13.06 -21.40 -17.24
N PHE A 436 -13.30 -20.80 -16.07
CA PHE A 436 -14.41 -19.88 -15.83
C PHE A 436 -14.39 -18.65 -16.74
N SER A 437 -13.26 -17.96 -16.86
CA SER A 437 -13.19 -16.79 -17.73
C SER A 437 -13.13 -17.11 -19.21
N ASP A 438 -12.56 -18.24 -19.62
CA ASP A 438 -12.68 -18.70 -21.01
C ASP A 438 -14.17 -18.86 -21.35
N CYS A 439 -14.97 -19.39 -20.41
CA CYS A 439 -16.42 -19.48 -20.52
C CYS A 439 -17.06 -18.09 -20.72
N LEU A 440 -16.71 -17.12 -19.88
CA LEU A 440 -17.23 -15.75 -19.98
C LEU A 440 -16.85 -15.06 -21.29
N LYS A 441 -15.64 -15.29 -21.83
CA LYS A 441 -15.25 -14.73 -23.13
C LYS A 441 -16.12 -15.23 -24.29
N HIS A 442 -16.58 -16.47 -24.24
CA HIS A 442 -17.51 -16.98 -25.25
C HIS A 442 -18.88 -16.29 -25.14
N VAL A 443 -19.32 -15.95 -23.91
CA VAL A 443 -20.52 -15.13 -23.67
C VAL A 443 -20.33 -13.70 -24.21
N GLU A 444 -19.17 -13.07 -23.96
CA GLU A 444 -18.80 -11.76 -24.52
C GLU A 444 -18.82 -11.75 -26.04
N ASN A 445 -18.38 -12.84 -26.67
CA ASN A 445 -18.34 -12.99 -28.13
C ASN A 445 -19.65 -13.49 -28.75
N CYS A 446 -20.72 -13.67 -27.96
CA CYS A 446 -22.01 -14.26 -28.40
C CYS A 446 -21.91 -15.67 -29.00
N ASP A 447 -20.89 -16.45 -28.66
CA ASP A 447 -20.71 -17.82 -29.13
C ASP A 447 -21.32 -18.81 -28.12
N LEU A 448 -22.64 -19.01 -28.20
CA LEU A 448 -23.38 -19.87 -27.26
C LEU A 448 -22.95 -21.33 -27.32
N GLU A 449 -22.59 -21.85 -28.50
CA GLU A 449 -22.20 -23.25 -28.66
C GLU A 449 -20.81 -23.53 -28.08
N ALA A 450 -19.86 -22.61 -28.28
CA ALA A 450 -18.56 -22.69 -27.61
C ALA A 450 -18.70 -22.50 -26.09
N PHE A 451 -19.58 -21.61 -25.64
CA PHE A 451 -19.89 -21.45 -24.22
C PHE A 451 -20.43 -22.74 -23.60
N LYS A 452 -21.43 -23.39 -24.21
CA LYS A 452 -22.00 -24.66 -23.72
C LYS A 452 -20.94 -25.74 -23.59
N THR A 453 -20.16 -25.92 -24.64
CA THR A 453 -19.07 -26.92 -24.70
C THR A 453 -18.07 -26.67 -23.58
N ARG A 454 -17.72 -25.39 -23.35
CA ARG A 454 -16.77 -25.02 -22.29
C ARG A 454 -17.36 -25.13 -20.89
N PHE A 455 -18.62 -24.74 -20.70
CA PHE A 455 -19.35 -24.84 -19.43
C PHE A 455 -19.48 -26.29 -18.98
N ALA A 456 -19.82 -27.21 -19.89
CA ALA A 456 -19.89 -28.64 -19.63
C ALA A 456 -18.53 -29.23 -19.20
N SER A 457 -17.41 -28.62 -19.64
CA SER A 457 -16.06 -29.02 -19.25
C SER A 457 -15.63 -28.50 -17.86
N LEU A 458 -16.41 -27.65 -17.20
CA LEU A 458 -16.09 -27.12 -15.86
C LEU A 458 -16.26 -28.18 -14.77
N PRO A 459 -15.48 -28.13 -13.67
CA PRO A 459 -15.70 -28.99 -12.51
C PRO A 459 -17.13 -28.87 -11.94
N PRO A 460 -17.74 -29.96 -11.42
CA PRO A 460 -19.12 -29.94 -10.91
C PRO A 460 -19.38 -28.91 -9.80
N LYS A 461 -18.36 -28.59 -8.99
CA LYS A 461 -18.45 -27.54 -7.97
C LYS A 461 -18.60 -26.14 -8.59
N LEU A 462 -17.94 -25.88 -9.71
CA LEU A 462 -18.01 -24.59 -10.42
C LEU A 462 -19.29 -24.45 -11.23
N GLN A 463 -19.74 -25.53 -11.88
CA GLN A 463 -21.00 -25.55 -12.61
C GLN A 463 -22.17 -25.12 -11.71
N LYS A 464 -22.15 -25.51 -10.42
CA LYS A 464 -23.19 -25.16 -9.44
C LYS A 464 -22.95 -23.84 -8.70
N HIS A 465 -21.87 -23.12 -9.02
CA HIS A 465 -21.44 -21.96 -8.25
C HIS A 465 -22.24 -20.71 -8.61
N LYS A 466 -22.92 -20.10 -7.62
CA LYS A 466 -23.83 -18.96 -7.85
C LYS A 466 -23.18 -17.75 -8.56
N VAL A 467 -21.89 -17.53 -8.33
CA VAL A 467 -21.12 -16.43 -8.95
C VAL A 467 -20.98 -16.61 -10.48
N LEU A 468 -20.93 -17.84 -10.98
CA LEU A 468 -20.86 -18.13 -12.42
C LEU A 468 -22.07 -17.55 -13.14
N TYR A 469 -23.26 -17.79 -12.59
CA TYR A 469 -24.51 -17.31 -13.16
C TYR A 469 -24.61 -15.79 -13.14
N LYS A 470 -24.15 -15.15 -12.06
CA LYS A 470 -24.15 -13.70 -11.95
C LYS A 470 -23.20 -13.02 -12.95
N GLU A 471 -21.98 -13.53 -13.11
CA GLU A 471 -21.03 -12.94 -14.06
C GLU A 471 -21.44 -13.17 -15.51
N ILE A 472 -22.01 -14.34 -15.86
CA ILE A 472 -22.58 -14.59 -17.21
C ILE A 472 -23.66 -13.55 -17.52
N LEU A 473 -24.58 -13.31 -16.57
CA LEU A 473 -25.67 -12.36 -16.74
C LEU A 473 -25.13 -10.92 -16.85
N LYS A 474 -24.27 -10.50 -15.90
CA LYS A 474 -23.68 -9.15 -15.85
C LYS A 474 -22.91 -8.82 -17.13
N THR A 475 -22.11 -9.76 -17.62
CA THR A 475 -21.32 -9.62 -18.85
C THR A 475 -22.23 -9.43 -20.07
N SER A 476 -23.30 -10.22 -20.16
CA SER A 476 -24.27 -10.12 -21.25
C SER A 476 -25.11 -8.84 -21.21
N LEU A 477 -25.39 -8.33 -20.00
CA LEU A 477 -26.15 -7.10 -19.78
C LEU A 477 -25.33 -5.83 -20.12
N LYS A 478 -24.02 -5.85 -19.89
CA LYS A 478 -23.13 -4.71 -20.13
C LYS A 478 -23.04 -4.31 -21.61
N GLU A 479 -23.36 -5.22 -22.52
CA GLU A 479 -23.28 -5.01 -23.98
C GLU A 479 -24.65 -4.93 -24.68
N ASN A 480 -25.77 -4.74 -23.95
CA ASN A 480 -27.12 -4.69 -24.52
C ASN A 480 -27.57 -6.02 -25.18
N ARG A 481 -27.00 -7.16 -24.74
CA ARG A 481 -27.20 -8.50 -25.31
C ARG A 481 -27.97 -9.43 -24.35
N ALA A 482 -28.96 -8.88 -23.65
CA ALA A 482 -29.71 -9.58 -22.61
C ALA A 482 -30.45 -10.85 -23.10
N SER A 483 -30.86 -10.90 -24.37
CA SER A 483 -31.54 -12.05 -24.98
C SER A 483 -30.65 -13.29 -25.08
N ALA A 484 -29.36 -13.13 -25.38
CA ALA A 484 -28.38 -14.21 -25.43
C ALA A 484 -28.07 -14.77 -24.02
N ALA A 485 -28.04 -13.89 -23.01
CA ALA A 485 -27.86 -14.27 -21.61
C ALA A 485 -29.01 -15.13 -21.09
N LEU A 486 -30.23 -14.67 -21.36
CA LEU A 486 -31.45 -15.33 -20.90
C LEU A 486 -31.61 -16.69 -21.60
N ALA A 487 -31.33 -16.77 -22.91
CA ALA A 487 -31.34 -18.02 -23.67
C ALA A 487 -30.30 -19.04 -23.13
N ALA A 488 -29.08 -18.60 -22.84
CA ALA A 488 -28.04 -19.45 -22.25
C ALA A 488 -28.42 -19.96 -20.84
N MET A 489 -29.12 -19.16 -20.04
CA MET A 489 -29.62 -19.57 -18.71
C MET A 489 -30.77 -20.58 -18.79
N LEU A 490 -31.64 -20.44 -19.78
CA LEU A 490 -32.79 -21.32 -20.01
C LEU A 490 -32.40 -22.69 -20.53
N GLU A 491 -31.48 -22.75 -21.49
CA GLU A 491 -30.99 -24.01 -22.05
C GLU A 491 -30.17 -24.84 -21.06
N LEU A 492 -29.65 -24.22 -19.99
CA LEU A 492 -28.91 -24.89 -18.91
C LEU A 492 -29.80 -25.30 -17.72
N GLU A 493 -31.13 -25.15 -17.81
CA GLU A 493 -32.11 -25.49 -16.76
C GLU A 493 -31.82 -24.87 -15.38
N LEU A 494 -31.31 -23.65 -15.36
CA LEU A 494 -30.82 -23.00 -14.14
C LEU A 494 -31.96 -22.32 -13.38
N LYS A 495 -32.21 -22.74 -12.14
CA LYS A 495 -33.27 -22.15 -11.30
C LYS A 495 -32.96 -20.68 -10.95
N PRO A 496 -33.93 -19.75 -11.12
CA PRO A 496 -33.78 -18.32 -10.85
C PRO A 496 -33.88 -17.96 -9.36
N GLU A 497 -33.36 -18.79 -8.45
CA GLU A 497 -33.29 -18.47 -7.01
C GLU A 497 -32.19 -17.45 -6.68
N VAL A 498 -31.57 -16.85 -7.70
CA VAL A 498 -30.30 -16.11 -7.59
C VAL A 498 -30.52 -14.58 -7.61
N PHE A 499 -31.69 -14.07 -8.01
CA PHE A 499 -31.93 -12.63 -8.14
C PHE A 499 -33.32 -12.18 -7.67
N SER A 500 -33.40 -10.92 -7.24
CA SER A 500 -34.67 -10.26 -6.96
C SER A 500 -35.36 -9.83 -8.27
N ALA A 501 -36.70 -9.82 -8.29
CA ALA A 501 -37.49 -9.43 -9.46
C ALA A 501 -37.12 -8.03 -9.99
N SER A 502 -36.74 -7.10 -9.11
CA SER A 502 -36.39 -5.74 -9.52
C SER A 502 -35.04 -5.64 -10.25
N GLU A 503 -34.06 -6.50 -9.95
CA GLU A 503 -32.76 -6.51 -10.65
C GLU A 503 -32.89 -7.01 -12.09
N ILE A 504 -33.74 -8.02 -12.31
CA ILE A 504 -34.03 -8.54 -13.65
C ILE A 504 -34.79 -7.47 -14.47
N LEU A 505 -35.79 -6.82 -13.86
CA LEU A 505 -36.63 -5.80 -14.52
C LEU A 505 -35.86 -4.51 -14.81
N HIS A 506 -35.03 -4.02 -13.89
CA HIS A 506 -34.24 -2.80 -14.07
C HIS A 506 -33.25 -2.92 -15.24
N HIS A 507 -32.83 -4.15 -15.59
CA HIS A 507 -31.96 -4.43 -16.72
C HIS A 507 -32.72 -4.88 -17.99
N ALA A 508 -33.92 -5.45 -17.86
CA ALA A 508 -34.81 -5.82 -18.96
C ALA A 508 -35.58 -4.64 -19.57
N CYS A 509 -35.63 -3.48 -18.91
CA CYS A 509 -36.24 -2.25 -19.46
C CYS A 509 -35.37 -1.52 -20.50
N SER A 510 -34.31 -2.15 -21.02
CA SER A 510 -33.63 -1.66 -22.23
C SER A 510 -34.63 -1.68 -23.41
N PRO A 511 -34.73 -0.61 -24.23
CA PRO A 511 -35.63 -0.56 -25.38
C PRO A 511 -35.42 -1.70 -26.38
N VAL A 512 -34.30 -2.42 -26.33
CA VAL A 512 -34.03 -3.58 -27.21
C VAL A 512 -34.66 -4.87 -26.67
N VAL A 513 -34.83 -4.97 -25.34
CA VAL A 513 -35.37 -6.15 -24.65
C VAL A 513 -36.89 -6.09 -24.55
N ALA A 514 -37.46 -4.89 -24.45
CA ALA A 514 -38.91 -4.66 -24.47
C ALA A 514 -39.59 -5.04 -25.80
N PHE A 515 -38.83 -5.25 -26.89
CA PHE A 515 -39.39 -5.61 -28.20
C PHE A 515 -39.17 -7.09 -28.58
N ASP A 516 -38.47 -7.88 -27.76
CA ASP A 516 -38.34 -9.32 -27.99
C ASP A 516 -39.48 -10.09 -27.30
N PHE A 517 -40.50 -10.43 -28.08
CA PHE A 517 -41.76 -11.04 -27.63
C PHE A 517 -41.53 -12.37 -26.88
N LYS A 518 -40.47 -13.14 -27.23
CA LYS A 518 -40.12 -14.39 -26.53
C LYS A 518 -39.51 -14.14 -25.17
N VAL A 519 -38.72 -13.08 -25.02
CA VAL A 519 -38.13 -12.67 -23.75
C VAL A 519 -39.20 -12.12 -22.81
N MET A 520 -40.15 -11.35 -23.34
CA MET A 520 -41.24 -10.76 -22.55
C MET A 520 -42.26 -11.81 -22.07
N GLN A 521 -42.65 -12.76 -22.93
CA GLN A 521 -43.52 -13.88 -22.56
C GLN A 521 -42.90 -14.73 -21.44
N LEU A 522 -41.58 -14.85 -21.43
CA LEU A 522 -40.84 -15.70 -20.52
C LEU A 522 -40.54 -15.00 -19.18
N ALA A 523 -40.36 -13.67 -19.17
CA ALA A 523 -40.38 -12.89 -17.94
C ALA A 523 -41.74 -13.04 -17.23
N LEU A 524 -42.85 -13.00 -17.97
CA LEU A 524 -44.20 -13.16 -17.43
C LEU A 524 -44.45 -14.57 -16.86
N ASP A 525 -43.91 -15.62 -17.49
CA ASP A 525 -43.99 -17.00 -16.99
C ASP A 525 -43.14 -17.21 -15.71
N LEU A 526 -41.95 -16.61 -15.63
CA LEU A 526 -41.05 -16.66 -14.47
C LEU A 526 -41.66 -16.05 -13.20
N PHE A 527 -42.55 -15.06 -13.33
CA PHE A 527 -43.19 -14.37 -12.20
C PHE A 527 -44.51 -15.00 -11.74
N ASN A 528 -44.95 -16.10 -12.36
CA ASN A 528 -46.16 -16.87 -12.03
C ASN A 528 -47.38 -15.97 -11.69
N PHE A 529 -47.77 -15.11 -12.64
CA PHE A 529 -48.87 -14.15 -12.47
C PHE A 529 -50.27 -14.77 -12.23
N GLY A 530 -50.37 -16.10 -12.11
CA GLY A 530 -51.60 -16.82 -11.74
C GLY A 530 -51.86 -16.94 -10.23
N GLY A 531 -50.94 -16.50 -9.36
CA GLY A 531 -51.02 -16.72 -7.91
C GLY A 531 -51.00 -15.46 -7.04
N ILE A 532 -52.16 -14.79 -6.92
CA ILE A 532 -52.62 -14.02 -5.73
C ILE A 532 -51.83 -12.76 -5.27
N HIS A 533 -50.76 -12.26 -5.92
CA HIS A 533 -50.20 -10.92 -5.58
C HIS A 533 -49.75 -10.00 -6.76
N GLY A 534 -50.19 -10.26 -7.99
CA GLY A 534 -49.65 -9.63 -9.22
C GLY A 534 -50.19 -8.26 -9.67
N VAL A 535 -51.03 -7.55 -8.92
CA VAL A 535 -51.63 -6.29 -9.41
C VAL A 535 -50.71 -5.05 -9.27
N PRO A 536 -49.92 -4.87 -8.19
CA PRO A 536 -49.08 -3.68 -8.03
C PRO A 536 -47.89 -3.63 -8.99
N LEU A 537 -47.22 -4.77 -9.22
CA LEU A 537 -46.05 -4.86 -10.11
C LEU A 537 -46.42 -4.71 -11.59
N LEU A 538 -47.61 -5.19 -12.00
CA LEU A 538 -48.10 -5.02 -13.36
C LEU A 538 -48.34 -3.54 -13.68
N ASN A 539 -48.88 -2.77 -12.72
CA ASN A 539 -49.07 -1.33 -12.87
C ASN A 539 -47.73 -0.58 -12.91
N GLU A 540 -46.74 -1.00 -12.11
CA GLU A 540 -45.40 -0.40 -12.12
C GLU A 540 -44.66 -0.67 -13.43
N PHE A 541 -44.81 -1.88 -13.98
CA PHE A 541 -44.30 -2.30 -15.28
C PHE A 541 -44.98 -1.55 -16.44
N LEU A 542 -46.32 -1.45 -16.43
CA LEU A 542 -47.07 -0.68 -17.43
C LEU A 542 -46.69 0.81 -17.40
N ASN A 543 -46.53 1.40 -16.21
CA ASN A 543 -46.08 2.79 -16.06
C ASN A 543 -44.67 3.03 -16.61
N HIS A 544 -43.77 2.05 -16.49
CA HIS A 544 -42.39 2.12 -17.03
C HIS A 544 -42.33 1.96 -18.55
N ILE A 545 -43.28 1.26 -19.16
CA ILE A 545 -43.38 1.08 -20.62
C ILE A 545 -44.16 2.23 -21.27
N GLU A 546 -45.11 2.83 -20.56
CA GLU A 546 -45.94 3.93 -21.07
C GLU A 546 -45.11 5.20 -21.36
N ALA A 547 -44.07 5.48 -20.56
CA ALA A 547 -43.18 6.63 -20.77
C ALA A 547 -42.40 6.59 -22.11
N PRO A 548 -41.71 5.49 -22.47
CA PRO A 548 -41.07 5.35 -23.79
C PRO A 548 -42.07 5.21 -24.95
N LEU A 549 -43.25 4.59 -24.74
CA LEU A 549 -44.30 4.51 -25.77
C LEU A 549 -44.93 5.86 -26.11
N ARG A 550 -44.96 6.81 -25.16
CA ARG A 550 -45.41 8.20 -25.42
C ARG A 550 -44.34 9.09 -26.09
N GLN A 551 -43.08 8.66 -26.11
CA GLN A 551 -41.97 9.36 -26.78
C GLN A 551 -41.79 8.95 -28.25
N LEU A 552 -42.27 7.76 -28.62
CA LEU A 552 -42.46 7.30 -30.01
C LEU A 552 -43.74 7.90 -30.58
#